data_AF-B5HMZ9-F1
#
_entry.id   AF-B5HMZ9-F1
#
_cell.length_a   1.000
_cell.length_b   1.000
_cell.length_c   1.000
_cell.angle_alpha   90.00
_cell.angle_beta   90.00
_cell.angle_gamma   90.00
#
_symmetry.space_group_name_H-M   'P 1'
#
loop_
_entity.id
_entity.type
_entity.pdbx_description
1 polymer ?
#
loop_
_entity_poly.entity_id
_entity_poly.type
_entity_poly.pdbx_seq_one_letter_code
_entity_poly.pdbx_strand_id
1 'polypeptide(L)' 'MDSDERVCPVCGQPVETVVRRHKTLGAWVPVWTSGPCHNPECEASADKAAESGGDHGGARAGKRS' A
#
# COMPACT_ATOMS: atom_id res chain seq x y z
N MET A 1 -0.18 16.03 -17.15
CA MET A 1 -1.14 15.10 -16.55
C MET A 1 -0.69 14.88 -15.12
N ASP A 2 -1.63 15.02 -14.20
CA ASP A 2 -1.48 15.22 -12.77
C ASP A 2 -0.55 14.17 -12.14
N SER A 3 0.68 14.58 -11.80
CA SER A 3 1.51 13.85 -10.85
C SER A 3 0.90 14.11 -9.49
N ASP A 4 -0.17 13.37 -9.16
CA ASP A 4 -0.80 13.36 -7.84
C ASP A 4 0.29 12.93 -6.84
N GLU A 5 1.01 13.91 -6.30
CA GLU A 5 1.94 13.73 -5.19
C GLU A 5 1.11 13.23 -4.03
N ARG A 6 1.02 11.91 -3.92
CA ARG A 6 0.31 11.30 -2.82
C ARG A 6 1.08 11.58 -1.55
N VAL A 7 0.39 12.16 -0.59
CA VAL A 7 0.92 12.47 0.72
C VAL A 7 0.33 11.52 1.76
N CYS A 8 1.10 11.25 2.81
CA CYS A 8 0.58 10.56 3.98
C CYS A 8 -0.51 11.44 4.63
N PRO A 9 -1.73 10.94 4.87
CA PRO A 9 -2.79 11.73 5.49
C PRO A 9 -2.53 12.10 6.95
N VAL A 10 -1.52 11.49 7.59
CA VAL A 10 -1.18 11.71 8.99
C VAL A 10 -0.12 12.80 9.15
N CYS A 11 1.00 12.69 8.43
CA CYS A 11 2.13 13.61 8.57
C CYS A 11 2.32 14.56 7.37
N GLY A 12 1.51 14.42 6.32
CA GLY A 12 1.59 15.24 5.10
C GLY A 12 2.85 15.02 4.27
N GLN A 13 3.70 14.03 4.62
CA GLN A 13 4.92 13.75 3.87
C GLN A 13 4.62 13.11 2.52
N PRO A 14 5.37 13.44 1.45
CA PRO A 14 5.22 12.79 0.16
C PRO A 14 5.52 11.29 0.30
N VAL A 15 4.64 10.47 -0.24
CA VAL A 15 4.79 9.02 -0.30
C VAL A 15 4.88 8.56 -1.75
N GLU A 16 5.52 7.41 -1.94
CA GLU A 16 5.56 6.78 -3.26
C GLU A 16 4.15 6.43 -3.74
N THR A 17 3.93 6.48 -5.05
CA THR A 17 2.69 5.95 -5.64
C THR A 17 2.92 4.50 -6.00
N VAL A 18 2.14 3.60 -5.41
CA VAL A 18 2.23 2.17 -5.69
C VAL A 18 1.11 1.71 -6.60
N VAL A 19 1.49 0.77 -7.47
CA VAL A 19 0.63 0.09 -8.43
C VAL A 19 0.09 -1.17 -7.78
N ARG A 20 -1.20 -1.20 -7.43
CA ARG A 20 -1.84 -2.40 -6.90
C ARG A 20 -2.80 -3.00 -7.91
N ARG A 21 -2.83 -4.32 -8.04
CA ARG A 21 -3.68 -5.01 -9.01
C ARG A 21 -4.91 -5.56 -8.28
N HIS A 22 -6.11 -5.09 -8.65
CA HIS A 22 -7.36 -5.60 -8.10
C HIS A 22 -8.03 -6.54 -9.12
N LYS A 23 -8.41 -7.74 -8.67
CA LYS A 23 -9.12 -8.70 -9.54
C LYS A 23 -10.62 -8.47 -9.38
N THR A 24 -11.29 -8.10 -10.47
CA THR A 24 -12.74 -7.88 -10.50
C THR A 24 -13.33 -8.61 -11.70
N LEU A 25 -14.32 -9.47 -11.46
CA LEU A 25 -15.06 -10.19 -12.52
C LEU A 25 -14.16 -10.88 -13.56
N GLY A 26 -13.08 -11.51 -13.11
CA GLY A 26 -12.14 -12.24 -13.98
C GLY A 26 -11.09 -11.37 -14.69
N ALA A 27 -11.26 -10.04 -14.70
CA ALA A 27 -10.25 -9.10 -15.17
C ALA A 27 -9.35 -8.62 -14.02
N TRP A 28 -8.17 -8.14 -14.38
CA TRP A 28 -7.25 -7.52 -13.44
C TRP A 28 -7.08 -6.05 -13.78
N VAL A 29 -7.44 -5.20 -12.83
CA VAL A 29 -7.42 -3.74 -12.98
C VAL A 29 -6.25 -3.17 -12.18
N PRO A 30 -5.38 -2.35 -12.79
CA PRO A 30 -4.39 -1.56 -12.05
C PRO A 30 -5.09 -0.43 -11.30
N VAL A 31 -4.77 -0.28 -10.01
CA VAL A 31 -5.28 0.77 -9.12
C VAL A 31 -4.08 1.46 -8.49
N TRP A 32 -3.93 2.76 -8.77
CA TRP A 32 -2.86 3.58 -8.21
C TRP A 32 -3.29 4.04 -6.81
N THR A 33 -2.52 3.71 -5.79
CA THR A 33 -2.79 4.11 -4.41
C THR A 33 -1.56 4.72 -3.74
N SER A 34 -1.78 5.45 -2.64
CA SER A 34 -0.71 5.96 -1.79
C SER A 34 0.08 4.78 -1.24
N GLY A 35 1.39 4.83 -1.41
CA GLY A 35 2.33 3.88 -0.84
C GLY A 35 2.44 4.04 0.68
N PRO A 36 3.18 3.12 1.31
CA PRO A 36 3.46 3.20 2.74
C PRO A 36 4.20 4.49 3.11
N CYS A 37 3.89 5.03 4.30
CA CYS A 37 4.70 6.08 4.88
C CYS A 37 5.99 5.47 5.44
N HIS A 38 7.15 6.04 5.12
CA HIS A 38 8.45 5.59 5.66
C HIS A 38 9.01 6.57 6.70
N ASN A 39 8.22 7.58 7.12
CA ASN A 39 8.65 8.54 8.12
C ASN A 39 8.65 7.86 9.51
N PRO A 40 9.79 7.63 10.17
CA PRO A 40 9.85 6.95 11.47
C PRO A 40 9.13 7.70 12.59
N GLU A 41 8.93 9.01 12.44
CA GLU A 41 8.20 9.85 13.41
C GLU A 41 6.69 9.83 13.18
N CYS A 42 6.22 9.23 12.07
CA CYS A 42 4.81 9.12 11.76
C CYS A 42 4.19 7.89 12.43
N GLU A 43 3.00 8.05 13.02
CA GLU A 43 2.24 6.93 13.59
C GLU A 43 1.79 5.91 12.53
N ALA A 44 1.61 6.36 11.29
CA ALA A 44 1.28 5.53 10.12
C ALA A 44 2.52 5.00 9.37
N SER A 45 3.71 5.10 9.96
CA SER A 45 4.92 4.53 9.37
C SER A 45 4.77 3.03 9.17
N ALA A 46 5.14 2.51 8.00
CA ALA A 46 5.06 1.09 7.70
C ALA A 46 5.89 0.23 8.65
N ASP A 47 6.97 0.79 9.18
CA ASP A 47 7.80 0.16 10.21
C ASP A 47 7.02 -0.04 11.52
N LYS A 48 6.13 0.90 11.88
CA LYS A 48 5.24 0.81 13.04
C LYS A 48 3.95 0.02 12.75
N ALA A 49 3.42 0.10 11.53
CA ALA A 49 2.21 -0.59 11.11
C ALA A 49 2.39 -2.11 10.94
N ALA A 50 3.63 -2.59 10.79
CA ALA A 50 3.93 -4.02 10.78
C ALA A 50 3.52 -4.74 12.09
N GLU A 51 3.35 -4.00 13.19
CA GLU A 51 3.01 -4.53 14.53
C GLU A 51 1.49 -4.49 14.82
N SER A 52 0.67 -3.82 14.00
CA SER A 52 -0.79 -3.74 14.18
C SER A 52 -1.48 -4.14 12.88
N GLY A 53 -1.99 -5.38 12.86
CA GLY A 53 -2.44 -6.09 11.67
C GLY A 53 -3.31 -5.28 10.69
N GLY A 54 -2.84 -5.24 9.44
CA GLY A 54 -3.58 -4.81 8.26
C GLY A 54 -3.29 -5.74 7.10
N ASP A 55 -4.14 -6.76 6.97
CA ASP A 55 -4.32 -7.60 5.80
C ASP A 55 -4.24 -6.77 4.49
N HIS A 56 -3.10 -6.86 3.81
CA HIS A 56 -2.92 -6.34 2.47
C HIS A 56 -2.41 -7.44 1.56
N GLY A 57 -3.26 -8.46 1.37
CA GLY A 57 -3.24 -9.29 0.17
C GLY A 57 -2.04 -10.22 0.03
N GLY A 58 -1.59 -10.80 1.14
CA GLY A 58 -0.68 -11.93 1.12
C GLY A 58 -1.43 -13.25 0.99
N ALA A 59 -2.04 -13.55 -0.16
CA ALA A 59 -2.50 -14.90 -0.45
C ALA A 59 -1.28 -15.83 -0.66
N ARG A 60 -0.67 -16.27 0.44
CA ARG A 60 0.21 -17.43 0.44
C ARG A 60 -0.66 -18.69 0.42
N ALA A 61 -0.89 -19.25 -0.76
CA ALA A 61 -1.31 -20.63 -0.94
C ALA A 61 -0.52 -21.19 -2.12
N GLY A 62 0.31 -22.21 -2.06
CA GLY A 62 0.78 -23.10 -1.00
C GLY A 62 1.70 -24.09 -1.74
N LYS A 63 2.84 -24.47 -1.17
CA LYS A 63 3.63 -25.59 -1.71
C LYS A 63 2.82 -26.88 -1.55
N ARG A 64 2.74 -27.68 -2.61
CA ARG A 64 2.44 -29.13 -2.77
C ARG A 64 2.39 -29.34 -4.31
N SER A 65 3.10 -30.23 -5.00
CA SER A 65 3.85 -31.45 -4.71
C SER A 65 4.97 -31.60 -5.76
#